data_AF-A0A960PFC8-F1
#
_entry.id   AF-A0A960PFC8-F1
#
_cell.length_a   1.000
_cell.length_b   1.000
_cell.length_c   1.000
_cell.angle_alpha   90.00
_cell.angle_beta   90.00
_cell.angle_gamma   90.00
#
_symmetry.space_group_name_H-M   'P 1'
#
loop_
_entity.id
_entity.type
_entity.pdbx_description
1 polymer ?
#
loop_
_entity_poly.entity_id
_entity_poly.type
_entity_poly.pdbx_seq_one_letter_code
_entity_poly.pdbx_strand_id
1 'polypeptide(L)'
;MVRIILSTLLLLAGFTLCLGQDTAGSEKNSKLIIKADTQFSAKSSQQISAESTKPGADFNLTLAEDLKGIEGMIAKGSEVFGRVIKVEKLPNESSASEITIIFDFIKNGEDFIPLHALVIAIENQTDPIKLKASENIPGGTVFSLQGKNLTIEQDTLIRIKLTEDINFGG
;
A
#
# COMPACT_ATOMS: atom_id res chain seq x y z
N MET A 1 -42.97 19.14 66.44
CA MET A 1 -42.98 18.37 65.18
C MET A 1 -41.56 17.84 64.97
N VAL A 2 -41.28 16.58 65.30
CA VAL A 2 -41.38 15.32 64.54
C VAL A 2 -39.93 14.82 64.34
N ARG A 3 -39.69 13.62 64.88
CA ARG A 3 -38.46 12.82 64.80
C ARG A 3 -38.19 12.41 63.34
N ILE A 4 -36.95 12.07 62.98
CA ILE A 4 -36.60 10.77 62.35
C ILE A 4 -35.08 10.59 62.35
N ILE A 5 -34.70 9.46 62.92
CA ILE A 5 -33.39 8.80 62.94
C ILE A 5 -33.22 8.10 61.60
N LEU A 6 -32.03 8.11 60.97
CA LEU A 6 -31.62 6.93 60.22
C LEU A 6 -30.09 6.82 60.08
N SER A 7 -29.57 5.89 60.86
CA SER A 7 -28.26 5.27 60.77
C SER A 7 -28.15 4.36 59.53
N THR A 8 -26.91 3.90 59.27
CA THR A 8 -26.51 2.76 58.42
C THR A 8 -26.61 3.01 56.90
N LEU A 9 -25.62 2.71 56.06
CA LEU A 9 -24.96 1.42 55.94
C LEU A 9 -23.67 1.54 55.08
N LEU A 10 -22.61 0.92 55.59
CA LEU A 10 -21.35 0.61 54.92
C LEU A 10 -21.61 -0.43 53.82
N LEU A 11 -21.25 -0.15 52.56
CA LEU A 11 -21.15 -1.19 51.54
C LEU A 11 -19.79 -1.09 50.85
N LEU A 12 -18.92 -1.93 51.38
CA LEU A 12 -17.63 -2.35 50.88
C LEU A 12 -17.87 -3.07 49.54
N ALA A 13 -17.49 -2.47 48.41
CA ALA A 13 -17.35 -3.18 47.14
C ALA A 13 -15.87 -3.22 46.79
N GLY A 14 -15.26 -4.39 47.02
CA GLY A 14 -13.89 -4.69 46.64
C GLY A 14 -13.75 -4.64 45.12
N PHE A 15 -12.92 -3.73 44.63
CA PHE A 15 -12.39 -3.79 43.27
C PHE A 15 -11.27 -4.83 43.26
N THR A 16 -11.65 -6.09 43.05
CA THR A 16 -10.72 -7.17 42.74
C THR A 16 -10.24 -7.02 41.31
N LEU A 17 -8.93 -7.22 41.13
CA LEU A 17 -8.18 -7.20 39.88
C LEU A 17 -8.87 -7.94 38.72
N CYS A 18 -8.98 -7.27 37.57
CA CYS A 18 -8.84 -7.93 36.27
C CYS A 18 -7.63 -7.29 35.57
N LEU A 19 -6.43 -7.76 35.91
CA LEU A 19 -5.30 -7.70 35.00
C LEU A 19 -5.64 -8.65 33.85
N GLY A 20 -6.19 -8.10 32.76
CA GLY A 20 -6.28 -8.79 31.49
C GLY A 20 -4.88 -8.93 30.90
N GLN A 21 -4.16 -9.96 31.31
CA GLN A 21 -3.18 -10.60 30.44
C GLN A 21 -3.96 -11.40 29.42
N ASP A 22 -3.89 -11.00 28.15
CA ASP A 22 -3.73 -11.88 26.99
C ASP A 22 -4.06 -11.10 25.71
N THR A 23 -3.04 -10.44 25.18
CA THR A 23 -2.75 -10.63 23.76
C THR A 23 -1.31 -11.05 23.70
N ALA A 24 -1.10 -12.37 23.81
CA ALA A 24 0.08 -13.02 23.31
C ALA A 24 0.43 -12.40 21.97
N GLY A 25 1.60 -11.76 21.91
CA GLY A 25 2.30 -11.52 20.65
C GLY A 25 2.54 -12.88 20.02
N SER A 26 1.57 -13.34 19.23
CA SER A 26 1.84 -14.36 18.24
C SER A 26 2.49 -13.61 17.09
N GLU A 27 3.80 -13.37 17.22
CA GLU A 27 4.71 -13.35 16.07
C GLU A 27 4.63 -14.74 15.44
N LYS A 28 3.50 -15.04 14.81
CA LYS A 28 3.44 -16.10 13.83
C LYS A 28 4.14 -15.49 12.65
N ASN A 29 5.45 -15.68 12.60
CA ASN A 29 6.26 -15.48 11.40
C ASN A 29 5.77 -16.51 10.38
N SER A 30 4.55 -16.29 9.89
CA SER A 30 3.84 -17.21 9.02
C SER A 30 4.49 -17.06 7.68
N LYS A 31 5.22 -18.11 7.31
CA LYS A 31 5.83 -18.23 6.00
C LYS A 31 4.87 -17.78 4.90
N LEU A 32 5.32 -16.78 4.14
CA LEU A 32 4.63 -16.18 3.03
C LEU A 32 5.33 -16.63 1.75
N ILE A 33 4.61 -17.36 0.91
CA ILE A 33 5.10 -17.80 -0.40
C ILE A 33 4.09 -17.38 -1.45
N ILE A 34 4.43 -16.40 -2.29
CA ILE A 34 3.61 -15.99 -3.43
C ILE A 34 4.44 -16.22 -4.69
N LYS A 35 3.87 -16.90 -5.68
CA LYS A 35 4.61 -17.27 -6.89
C LYS A 35 4.78 -16.09 -7.85
N ALA A 36 5.87 -16.11 -8.60
CA ALA A 36 6.03 -15.31 -9.81
C ALA A 36 4.81 -15.48 -10.74
N ASP A 37 4.60 -14.49 -11.61
CA ASP A 37 3.44 -14.36 -12.49
C ASP A 37 2.08 -14.17 -11.80
N THR A 38 2.02 -14.18 -10.46
CA THR A 38 0.83 -13.76 -9.73
C THR A 38 0.50 -12.30 -10.05
N GLN A 39 -0.73 -12.06 -10.46
CA GLN A 39 -1.24 -10.72 -10.76
C GLN A 39 -2.11 -10.21 -9.63
N PHE A 40 -2.01 -8.92 -9.36
CA PHE A 40 -2.85 -8.24 -8.40
C PHE A 40 -3.05 -6.78 -8.80
N SER A 41 -4.03 -6.15 -8.17
CA SER A 41 -4.38 -4.76 -8.42
C SER A 41 -4.09 -3.91 -7.19
N ALA A 42 -3.56 -2.71 -7.41
CA ALA A 42 -3.35 -1.71 -6.37
C ALA A 42 -3.90 -0.36 -6.83
N LYS A 43 -4.36 0.46 -5.90
CA LYS A 43 -4.93 1.78 -6.17
C LYS A 43 -3.95 2.86 -5.76
N SER A 44 -3.80 3.92 -6.54
CA SER A 44 -3.07 5.11 -6.09
C SER A 44 -3.72 5.70 -4.84
N SER A 45 -2.92 5.93 -3.80
CA SER A 45 -3.39 6.53 -2.55
C SER A 45 -3.56 8.05 -2.67
N GLN A 46 -2.95 8.66 -3.69
CA GLN A 46 -2.97 10.10 -3.92
C GLN A 46 -2.90 10.44 -5.41
N GLN A 47 -3.37 11.65 -5.73
CA GLN A 47 -3.21 12.22 -7.05
C GLN A 47 -1.76 12.70 -7.27
N ILE A 48 -1.21 12.46 -8.46
CA ILE A 48 0.04 13.10 -8.90
C ILE A 48 -0.11 13.69 -10.29
N SER A 49 0.55 14.82 -10.55
CA SER A 49 0.50 15.52 -11.82
C SER A 49 1.89 15.94 -12.27
N ALA A 50 2.18 15.79 -13.56
CA ALA A 50 3.47 16.19 -14.12
C ALA A 50 3.74 17.71 -14.02
N GLU A 51 2.71 18.52 -13.76
CA GLU A 51 2.85 19.97 -13.59
C GLU A 51 3.33 20.37 -12.20
N SER A 52 2.96 19.61 -11.17
CA SER A 52 3.18 19.97 -9.76
C SER A 52 4.11 19.02 -9.01
N THR A 53 4.15 17.75 -9.41
CA THR A 53 4.92 16.72 -8.72
C THR A 53 6.41 16.84 -9.06
N LYS A 54 7.26 16.67 -8.05
CA LYS A 54 8.72 16.72 -8.18
C LYS A 54 9.32 15.33 -8.00
N PRO A 55 10.49 15.04 -8.60
CA PRO A 55 11.29 13.88 -8.21
C PRO A 55 11.54 13.87 -6.70
N GLY A 56 11.45 12.70 -6.10
CA GLY A 56 11.50 12.51 -4.65
C GLY A 56 10.12 12.46 -3.97
N ALA A 57 9.05 12.90 -4.64
CA ALA A 57 7.71 12.82 -4.09
C ALA A 57 7.25 11.37 -3.93
N ASP A 58 6.53 11.08 -2.86
CA ASP A 58 5.96 9.75 -2.63
C ASP A 58 4.84 9.47 -3.65
N PHE A 59 4.69 8.20 -3.99
CA PHE A 59 3.61 7.67 -4.80
C PHE A 59 3.25 6.28 -4.26
N ASN A 60 2.43 6.28 -3.21
CA ASN A 60 2.03 5.05 -2.55
C ASN A 60 0.78 4.47 -3.21
N LEU A 61 0.70 3.15 -3.21
CA LEU A 61 -0.49 2.41 -3.63
C LEU A 61 -1.07 1.64 -2.45
N THR A 62 -2.33 1.28 -2.56
CA THR A 62 -3.03 0.42 -1.61
C THR A 62 -3.55 -0.81 -2.34
N LEU A 63 -3.26 -2.02 -1.84
CA LEU A 63 -3.79 -3.25 -2.43
C LEU A 63 -5.32 -3.19 -2.53
N ALA A 64 -5.86 -3.46 -3.72
CA ALA A 64 -7.30 -3.45 -3.98
C ALA A 64 -7.97 -4.79 -3.61
N GLU A 65 -7.17 -5.84 -3.50
CA GLU A 65 -7.56 -7.23 -3.22
C GLU A 65 -6.48 -7.93 -2.40
N ASP A 66 -6.83 -9.04 -1.74
CA ASP A 66 -5.84 -9.86 -1.04
C ASP A 66 -4.87 -10.47 -2.05
N LEU A 67 -3.57 -10.30 -1.83
CA LEU A 67 -2.54 -11.00 -2.59
C LEU A 67 -2.30 -12.37 -1.96
N LYS A 68 -2.94 -13.38 -2.54
CA LYS A 68 -2.94 -14.76 -2.02
C LYS A 68 -1.70 -15.52 -2.46
N GLY A 69 -1.02 -16.15 -1.51
CA GLY A 69 0.10 -17.05 -1.75
C GLY A 69 -0.30 -18.52 -1.71
N ILE A 70 0.69 -19.39 -1.94
CA ILE A 70 0.64 -20.82 -1.59
C ILE A 70 0.60 -20.96 -0.07
N GLU A 71 1.43 -20.18 0.62
CA GLU A 71 1.46 -20.08 2.07
C GLU A 71 1.28 -18.60 2.42
N GLY A 72 0.30 -18.29 3.28
CA GLY A 72 0.01 -16.92 3.69
C GLY A 72 -0.71 -16.06 2.64
N MET A 73 -0.92 -14.81 3.00
CA MET A 73 -1.49 -13.78 2.13
C MET A 73 -1.02 -12.40 2.60
N ILE A 74 -0.99 -11.43 1.70
CA ILE A 74 -0.93 -10.01 2.07
C ILE A 74 -2.34 -9.45 1.91
N ALA A 75 -2.85 -8.87 2.99
CA ALA A 75 -4.24 -8.42 3.04
C ALA A 75 -4.49 -7.22 2.11
N LYS A 76 -5.69 -7.15 1.55
CA LYS A 76 -6.22 -5.94 0.95
C LYS A 76 -6.04 -4.76 1.91
N GLY A 77 -5.71 -3.59 1.36
CA GLY A 77 -5.43 -2.41 2.17
C GLY A 77 -3.95 -2.26 2.56
N SER A 78 -3.13 -3.29 2.33
CA SER A 78 -1.67 -3.16 2.47
C SER A 78 -1.10 -2.11 1.54
N GLU A 79 -0.14 -1.34 2.05
CA GLU A 79 0.49 -0.25 1.34
C GLU A 79 1.67 -0.76 0.50
N VAL A 80 1.74 -0.33 -0.76
CA VAL A 80 2.90 -0.48 -1.63
C VAL A 80 3.59 0.87 -1.70
N PHE A 81 4.85 0.92 -1.26
CA PHE A 81 5.62 2.15 -1.22
C PHE A 81 6.28 2.42 -2.57
N GLY A 82 6.08 3.64 -3.06
CA GLY A 82 6.70 4.09 -4.28
C GLY A 82 7.08 5.56 -4.23
N ARG A 83 7.90 5.96 -5.20
CA ARG A 83 8.44 7.32 -5.31
C ARG A 83 8.58 7.71 -6.77
N VAL A 84 8.29 8.98 -7.04
CA VAL A 84 8.58 9.60 -8.33
C VAL A 84 10.08 9.81 -8.47
N ILE A 85 10.70 9.20 -9.46
CA ILE A 85 12.15 9.35 -9.72
C ILE A 85 12.44 10.32 -10.87
N LYS A 86 11.45 10.58 -11.73
CA LYS A 86 11.59 11.50 -12.86
C LYS A 86 10.24 12.12 -13.24
N VAL A 87 10.28 13.39 -13.61
CA VAL A 87 9.16 14.10 -14.26
C VAL A 87 9.76 14.92 -15.40
N GLU A 88 9.28 14.71 -16.62
CA GLU A 88 9.81 15.36 -17.82
C GLU A 88 8.70 15.84 -18.74
N LYS A 89 8.87 17.03 -19.34
CA LYS A 89 8.04 17.51 -20.45
C LYS A 89 8.65 17.05 -21.76
N LEU A 90 7.84 16.46 -22.64
CA LEU A 90 8.32 15.93 -23.91
C LEU A 90 8.46 17.06 -24.93
N PRO A 91 9.63 17.18 -25.60
CA PRO A 91 9.95 18.34 -26.43
C PRO A 91 9.09 18.46 -27.70
N ASN A 92 8.52 17.35 -28.17
CA ASN A 92 7.82 17.28 -29.47
C ASN A 92 6.29 17.33 -29.35
N GLU A 93 5.75 17.41 -28.14
CA GLU A 93 4.30 17.48 -27.90
C GLU A 93 4.03 18.50 -26.78
N SER A 94 3.43 19.63 -27.12
CA SER A 94 3.35 20.83 -26.27
C SER A 94 2.60 20.67 -24.95
N SER A 95 2.07 19.47 -24.65
CA SER A 95 1.37 19.14 -23.43
C SER A 95 1.70 17.74 -22.93
N ALA A 96 2.60 17.00 -23.57
CA ALA A 96 2.90 15.63 -23.17
C ALA A 96 4.01 15.61 -22.13
N SER A 97 3.82 14.75 -21.13
CA SER A 97 4.78 14.56 -20.05
C SER A 97 5.00 13.07 -19.80
N GLU A 98 6.15 12.79 -19.21
CA GLU A 98 6.51 11.48 -18.70
C GLU A 98 6.74 11.57 -17.19
N ILE A 99 6.13 10.68 -16.44
CA ILE A 99 6.43 10.46 -15.02
C ILE A 99 7.00 9.05 -14.90
N THR A 100 8.16 8.93 -14.26
CA THR A 100 8.78 7.66 -13.92
C THR A 100 8.72 7.45 -12.42
N ILE A 101 8.27 6.26 -12.03
CA ILE A 101 7.98 5.88 -10.65
C ILE A 101 8.73 4.59 -10.36
N ILE A 102 9.28 4.49 -9.16
CA ILE A 102 9.80 3.24 -8.60
C ILE A 102 8.89 2.80 -7.45
N PHE A 103 8.61 1.51 -7.32
CA PHE A 103 8.10 0.92 -6.08
C PHE A 103 8.97 -0.23 -5.61
N ASP A 104 9.19 -0.26 -4.29
CA ASP A 104 10.28 -1.04 -3.70
C ASP A 104 9.75 -2.15 -2.78
N PHE A 105 8.72 -1.85 -1.98
CA PHE A 105 8.23 -2.74 -0.93
C PHE A 105 6.70 -2.71 -0.82
N ILE A 106 6.16 -3.83 -0.34
CA ILE A 106 4.79 -3.92 0.16
C ILE A 106 4.79 -4.18 1.67
N LYS A 107 3.93 -3.46 2.40
CA LYS A 107 3.76 -3.64 3.85
C LYS A 107 2.87 -4.83 4.16
N ASN A 108 3.29 -5.67 5.09
CA ASN A 108 2.48 -6.76 5.62
C ASN A 108 2.65 -6.83 7.15
N GLY A 109 1.67 -6.29 7.89
CA GLY A 109 1.86 -6.07 9.32
C GLY A 109 2.99 -5.07 9.59
N GLU A 110 4.00 -5.47 10.34
CA GLU A 110 5.21 -4.67 10.60
C GLU A 110 6.33 -4.91 9.58
N ASP A 111 6.17 -5.90 8.70
CA ASP A 111 7.18 -6.29 7.73
C ASP A 111 7.11 -5.47 6.43
N PHE A 112 8.28 -5.23 5.84
CA PHE A 112 8.44 -4.65 4.51
C PHE A 112 8.99 -5.72 3.57
N ILE A 113 8.14 -6.19 2.67
CA ILE A 113 8.48 -7.28 1.74
C ILE A 113 8.93 -6.64 0.42
N PRO A 114 10.17 -6.93 -0.05
CA PRO A 114 10.64 -6.44 -1.35
C PRO A 114 9.72 -6.90 -2.48
N LEU A 115 9.47 -6.00 -3.44
CA LEU A 115 8.56 -6.25 -4.54
C LEU A 115 9.28 -6.20 -5.90
N HIS A 116 9.47 -7.38 -6.48
CA HIS A 116 9.96 -7.55 -7.86
C HIS A 116 8.78 -7.86 -8.78
N ALA A 117 8.39 -6.90 -9.61
CA ALA A 117 7.17 -6.98 -10.39
C ALA A 117 7.25 -6.17 -11.69
N LEU A 118 6.15 -6.17 -12.44
CA LEU A 118 5.93 -5.32 -13.60
C LEU A 118 4.54 -4.70 -13.50
N VAL A 119 4.43 -3.42 -13.83
CA VAL A 119 3.14 -2.82 -14.14
C VAL A 119 2.73 -3.31 -15.53
N ILE A 120 1.52 -3.86 -15.64
CA ILE A 120 0.99 -4.40 -16.89
C ILE A 120 -0.17 -3.60 -17.46
N ALA A 121 -0.88 -2.84 -16.60
CA ALA A 121 -1.95 -1.94 -17.05
C ALA A 121 -2.22 -0.83 -16.03
N ILE A 122 -2.74 0.29 -16.54
CA ILE A 122 -3.35 1.36 -15.75
C ILE A 122 -4.82 1.44 -16.19
N GLU A 123 -5.74 1.35 -15.25
CA GLU A 123 -7.19 1.31 -15.50
C GLU A 123 -7.87 2.54 -14.88
N ASN A 124 -9.12 2.76 -15.29
CA ASN A 124 -10.01 3.81 -14.76
C ASN A 124 -9.43 5.24 -14.87
N GLN A 125 -8.71 5.53 -15.95
CA GLN A 125 -8.23 6.90 -16.23
C GLN A 125 -9.25 7.68 -17.04
N THR A 126 -9.47 8.93 -16.64
CA THR A 126 -10.27 9.91 -17.41
C THR A 126 -9.51 10.35 -18.65
N ASP A 127 -8.21 10.58 -18.51
CA ASP A 127 -7.32 10.97 -19.60
C ASP A 127 -6.50 9.77 -20.12
N PRO A 128 -6.17 9.73 -21.42
CA PRO A 128 -5.40 8.63 -21.98
C PRO A 128 -3.94 8.66 -21.50
N ILE A 129 -3.65 7.87 -20.47
CA ILE A 129 -2.29 7.56 -20.01
C ILE A 129 -1.81 6.27 -20.65
N LYS A 130 -0.58 6.29 -21.17
CA LYS A 130 0.08 5.12 -21.74
C LYS A 130 1.20 4.65 -20.81
N LEU A 131 1.20 3.36 -20.51
CA LEU A 131 2.36 2.70 -19.94
C LEU A 131 3.44 2.60 -21.02
N LYS A 132 4.56 3.31 -20.82
CA LYS A 132 5.67 3.38 -21.78
C LYS A 132 6.68 2.26 -21.55
N ALA A 133 7.02 2.02 -20.28
CA ALA A 133 7.97 1.01 -19.87
C ALA A 133 7.63 0.51 -18.47
N SER A 134 7.95 -0.75 -18.19
CA SER A 134 8.03 -1.30 -16.84
C SER A 134 9.17 -2.31 -16.81
N GLU A 135 10.03 -2.21 -15.80
CA GLU A 135 11.23 -3.04 -15.66
C GLU A 135 11.57 -3.24 -14.19
N ASN A 136 12.24 -4.36 -13.89
CA ASN A 136 12.86 -4.57 -12.59
C ASN A 136 14.30 -4.06 -12.63
N ILE A 137 14.68 -3.35 -11.57
CA ILE A 137 16.05 -2.93 -11.33
C ILE A 137 16.48 -3.35 -9.92
N PRO A 138 17.79 -3.32 -9.62
CA PRO A 138 18.23 -3.44 -8.23
C PRO A 138 17.53 -2.37 -7.37
N GLY A 139 16.74 -2.82 -6.38
CA GLY A 139 16.03 -1.96 -5.45
C GLY A 139 14.50 -1.87 -5.66
N GLY A 140 13.96 -2.30 -6.81
CA GLY A 140 12.51 -2.30 -7.01
C GLY A 140 12.07 -2.40 -8.46
N THR A 141 10.80 -2.10 -8.69
CA THR A 141 10.20 -2.03 -10.03
C THR A 141 10.08 -0.58 -10.47
N VAL A 142 10.61 -0.25 -11.65
CA VAL A 142 10.44 1.05 -12.28
C VAL A 142 9.40 0.96 -13.37
N PHE A 143 8.53 1.97 -13.49
CA PHE A 143 7.66 2.14 -14.63
C PHE A 143 7.52 3.61 -15.03
N SER A 144 7.35 3.84 -16.33
CA SER A 144 7.13 5.16 -16.91
C SER A 144 5.73 5.25 -17.50
N LEU A 145 5.04 6.33 -17.17
CA LEU A 145 3.74 6.71 -17.73
C LEU A 145 3.91 7.94 -18.60
N GLN A 146 3.23 7.95 -19.74
CA GLN A 146 3.22 9.07 -20.68
C GLN A 146 1.79 9.49 -20.99
N GLY A 147 1.52 10.78 -20.98
CA GLY A 147 0.19 11.32 -21.30
C GLY A 147 0.21 12.82 -21.52
N LYS A 148 -0.87 13.34 -22.11
CA LYS A 148 -1.10 14.79 -22.18
C LYS A 148 -1.60 15.29 -20.83
N ASN A 149 -1.05 16.38 -20.32
CA ASN A 149 -1.37 16.92 -18.99
C ASN A 149 -1.36 15.83 -17.91
N LEU A 150 -0.37 14.93 -18.00
CA LEU A 150 -0.33 13.66 -17.29
C LEU A 150 -0.65 13.83 -15.81
N THR A 151 -1.82 13.34 -15.43
CA THR A 151 -2.33 13.33 -14.06
C THR A 151 -2.85 11.93 -13.76
N ILE A 152 -2.32 11.32 -12.71
CA ILE A 152 -2.80 10.05 -12.18
C ILE A 152 -3.70 10.39 -11.02
N GLU A 153 -4.99 10.15 -11.18
CA GLU A 153 -5.98 10.44 -10.15
C GLU A 153 -5.80 9.53 -8.94
N GLN A 154 -6.27 9.96 -7.78
CA GLN A 154 -6.45 9.06 -6.64
C GLN A 154 -7.41 7.91 -7.03
N ASP A 155 -7.22 6.73 -6.42
CA ASP A 155 -7.99 5.52 -6.71
C ASP A 155 -7.79 4.92 -8.13
N THR A 156 -6.83 5.46 -8.90
CA THR A 156 -6.37 4.87 -10.15
C THR A 156 -5.93 3.44 -9.92
N LEU A 157 -6.52 2.48 -10.65
CA LEU A 157 -6.19 1.08 -10.50
C LEU A 157 -4.99 0.72 -11.38
N ILE A 158 -3.97 0.15 -10.77
CA ILE A 158 -2.73 -0.29 -11.41
C ILE A 158 -2.69 -1.82 -11.30
N ARG A 159 -2.62 -2.50 -12.43
CA ARG A 159 -2.39 -3.95 -12.46
C ARG A 159 -0.90 -4.24 -12.46
N ILE A 160 -0.51 -5.12 -11.55
CA ILE A 160 0.87 -5.48 -11.28
C ILE A 160 1.00 -6.99 -11.40
N LYS A 161 2.11 -7.47 -11.95
CA LYS A 161 2.46 -8.88 -12.05
C LYS A 161 3.81 -9.14 -11.41
N LEU A 162 3.89 -10.05 -10.45
CA LEU A 162 5.16 -10.47 -9.87
C LEU A 162 6.06 -11.10 -10.93
N THR A 163 7.35 -10.82 -10.87
CA THR A 163 8.36 -11.46 -11.74
C THR A 163 9.20 -12.48 -11.00
N GLU A 164 9.23 -12.41 -9.68
CA GLU A 164 9.94 -13.34 -8.82
C GLU A 164 9.01 -13.87 -7.73
N ASP A 165 9.33 -15.04 -7.19
CA ASP A 165 8.64 -15.58 -6.03
C ASP A 165 8.91 -14.69 -4.81
N ILE A 166 7.87 -14.28 -4.11
CA ILE A 166 8.01 -13.74 -2.75
C ILE A 166 8.16 -14.94 -1.81
N ASN A 167 9.29 -15.04 -1.13
CA ASN A 167 9.53 -15.99 -0.04
C ASN A 167 9.96 -15.20 1.19
N PHE A 168 9.03 -14.97 2.11
CA PHE A 168 9.25 -14.13 3.29
C PHE A 168 8.78 -14.85 4.55
N GLY A 169 9.53 -14.75 5.65
CA GLY A 169 9.26 -15.48 6.88
C GLY A 169 9.64 -16.96 6.78
N GLY A 170 10.65 -17.36 7.54
CA GLY A 170 11.21 -18.72 7.57
C GLY A 170 12.46 -18.78 8.43
#